data_AF-A0A4R6H6T8-F1
#
_entry.id   AF-A0A4R6H6T8-F1
#
_cell.length_a   1.000
_cell.length_b   1.000
_cell.length_c   1.000
_cell.angle_alpha   90.00
_cell.angle_beta   90.00
_cell.angle_gamma   90.00
#
_symmetry.space_group_name_H-M   'P 1'
#
loop_
_entity.id
_entity.type
_entity.pdbx_description
1 polymer ?
#
loop_
_entity_poly.entity_id
_entity_poly.type
_entity_poly.pdbx_seq_one_letter_code
_entity_poly.pdbx_strand_id
1 'polypeptide(L)'
;MKRKMTFTLTIMTFILGSIFFACQPKSNNDSSIVEKAEQKLNQLEQNLSELDQDDPEFKKKLKQELEAFDESMEELGEQLEETGEDANGELQQALNKIRGKSQTLHEKLKVWTDQAGDEVEDAGQEIKDEFKDLKKSLKDLD
;
A
#
# COMPACT_ATOMS: atom_id res chain seq x y z
N MET A 1 -56.82 44.22 -31.38
CA MET A 1 -55.47 43.64 -31.59
C MET A 1 -54.51 44.42 -30.68
N LYS A 2 -53.70 43.89 -29.76
CA LYS A 2 -53.18 42.52 -29.50
C LYS A 2 -52.94 42.36 -27.98
N ARG A 3 -53.31 41.20 -27.42
CA ARG A 3 -52.92 40.68 -26.10
C ARG A 3 -51.43 40.35 -26.07
N LYS A 4 -50.74 40.60 -24.94
CA LYS A 4 -49.58 39.84 -24.43
C LYS A 4 -49.55 40.08 -22.90
N MET A 5 -50.29 39.33 -22.07
CA MET A 5 -49.91 38.05 -21.43
C MET A 5 -48.51 38.10 -20.81
N THR A 6 -48.42 38.63 -19.59
CA THR A 6 -47.25 38.60 -18.72
C THR A 6 -47.25 37.27 -17.97
N PHE A 7 -46.31 36.40 -18.31
CA PHE A 7 -46.09 35.13 -17.62
C PHE A 7 -45.25 35.40 -16.36
N THR A 8 -45.88 35.30 -15.19
CA THR A 8 -45.22 35.30 -13.88
C THR A 8 -44.61 33.92 -13.66
N LEU A 9 -43.29 33.80 -13.81
CA LEU A 9 -42.56 32.56 -13.53
C LEU A 9 -41.89 32.65 -12.16
N THR A 10 -42.60 32.15 -11.14
CA THR A 10 -42.06 31.91 -9.80
C THR A 10 -41.18 30.67 -9.86
N ILE A 11 -39.85 30.83 -9.85
CA ILE A 11 -38.91 29.73 -9.59
C ILE A 11 -38.43 29.88 -8.15
N MET A 12 -38.98 29.02 -7.32
CA MET A 12 -38.62 28.77 -5.94
C MET A 12 -37.54 27.68 -5.94
N THR A 13 -36.27 28.06 -5.84
CA THR A 13 -35.16 27.11 -5.65
C THR A 13 -34.61 27.25 -4.23
N PHE A 14 -35.03 26.31 -3.37
CA PHE A 14 -34.34 25.99 -2.13
C PHE A 14 -32.97 25.40 -2.48
N ILE A 15 -31.90 26.19 -2.32
CA ILE A 15 -30.53 25.65 -2.24
C ILE A 15 -30.23 25.49 -0.75
N LEU A 16 -30.58 24.32 -0.21
CA LEU A 16 -29.94 23.74 0.96
C LEU A 16 -28.59 23.21 0.50
N GLY A 17 -27.50 23.89 0.85
CA GLY A 17 -26.17 23.45 0.43
C GLY A 17 -25.08 24.45 0.77
N SER A 18 -24.91 24.77 2.04
CA SER A 18 -23.76 25.54 2.52
C SER A 18 -23.25 24.98 3.83
N ILE A 19 -22.56 23.85 3.77
CA ILE A 19 -21.35 23.66 4.55
C ILE A 19 -20.25 23.38 3.54
N PHE A 20 -19.43 24.41 3.36
CA PHE A 20 -18.24 24.45 2.55
C PHE A 20 -17.28 23.35 3.03
N PHE A 21 -17.21 22.22 2.31
CA PHE A 21 -15.97 21.45 2.27
C PHE A 21 -14.95 22.33 1.57
N ALA A 22 -14.12 23.00 2.36
CA ALA A 22 -12.88 23.60 1.89
C ALA A 22 -11.93 22.48 1.45
N CYS A 23 -12.21 21.84 0.32
CA CYS A 23 -11.18 21.17 -0.46
C CYS A 23 -10.32 22.29 -1.06
N GLN A 24 -9.28 22.70 -0.32
CA GLN A 24 -8.12 23.30 -0.97
C GLN A 24 -7.59 22.26 -1.97
N PRO A 25 -7.48 22.58 -3.28
CA PRO A 25 -6.70 21.75 -4.17
C PRO A 25 -5.23 21.93 -3.77
N LYS A 26 -4.72 21.02 -2.93
CA LYS A 26 -3.28 20.86 -2.75
C LYS A 26 -2.71 20.40 -4.09
N SER A 27 -1.65 21.07 -4.49
CA SER A 27 -0.80 20.80 -5.66
C SER A 27 -0.77 19.33 -6.09
N ASN A 28 -1.13 19.06 -7.35
CA ASN A 28 -1.44 17.74 -7.92
C ASN A 28 -0.24 16.85 -8.33
N ASN A 29 0.99 17.09 -7.84
CA ASN A 29 2.14 16.27 -8.28
C ASN A 29 2.77 15.45 -7.13
N ASP A 30 3.18 16.06 -6.01
CA ASP A 30 3.77 15.32 -4.86
C ASP A 30 2.86 14.23 -4.24
N SER A 31 1.54 14.31 -4.49
CA SER A 31 0.60 13.34 -3.90
C SER A 31 0.57 12.00 -4.65
N SER A 32 0.92 11.95 -5.94
CA SER A 32 0.62 10.73 -6.71
C SER A 32 1.57 9.57 -6.40
N ILE A 33 2.87 9.84 -6.21
CA ILE A 33 3.86 8.80 -5.93
C ILE A 33 3.78 8.34 -4.47
N VAL A 34 3.58 9.29 -3.56
CA VAL A 34 3.32 9.00 -2.14
C VAL A 34 2.06 8.16 -1.97
N GLU A 35 0.94 8.53 -2.60
CA GLU A 35 -0.31 7.76 -2.55
C GLU A 35 -0.13 6.36 -3.16
N LYS A 36 0.64 6.23 -4.26
CA LYS A 36 0.94 4.91 -4.83
C LYS A 36 1.75 4.05 -3.87
N ALA A 37 2.76 4.61 -3.21
CA ALA A 37 3.57 3.88 -2.24
C ALA A 37 2.73 3.40 -1.04
N GLU A 38 1.87 4.27 -0.50
CA GLU A 38 0.91 3.90 0.55
C GLU A 38 -0.06 2.80 0.07
N GLN A 39 -0.59 2.91 -1.15
CA GLN A 39 -1.44 1.86 -1.72
C GLN A 39 -0.72 0.51 -1.83
N LYS A 40 0.55 0.50 -2.26
CA LYS A 40 1.33 -0.74 -2.38
C LYS A 40 1.62 -1.36 -1.01
N LEU A 41 1.90 -0.55 0.01
CA LEU A 41 2.07 -1.01 1.38
C LEU A 41 0.77 -1.61 1.94
N ASN A 42 -0.36 -0.95 1.72
CA ASN A 42 -1.67 -1.43 2.16
C ASN A 42 -2.08 -2.73 1.43
N GLN A 43 -1.76 -2.83 0.15
CA GLN A 43 -1.98 -4.05 -0.63
C GLN A 43 -1.13 -5.20 -0.08
N LEU A 44 0.15 -4.96 0.22
CA LEU A 44 1.00 -5.96 0.84
C LEU A 44 0.43 -6.37 2.21
N GLU A 45 0.00 -5.44 3.05
CA GLU A 45 -0.59 -5.76 4.36
C GLU A 45 -1.83 -6.66 4.22
N GLN A 46 -2.72 -6.35 3.27
CA GLN A 46 -3.90 -7.16 2.99
C GLN A 46 -3.53 -8.56 2.54
N ASN A 47 -2.65 -8.68 1.54
CA ASN A 47 -2.21 -9.97 1.02
C ASN A 47 -1.55 -10.82 2.12
N LEU A 48 -0.65 -10.24 2.92
CA LEU A 48 -0.02 -10.93 4.05
C LEU A 48 -1.03 -11.26 5.17
N SER A 49 -2.10 -10.49 5.31
CA SER A 49 -3.18 -10.77 6.27
C SER A 49 -4.00 -12.00 5.89
N GLU A 50 -4.14 -12.26 4.59
CA GLU A 50 -4.85 -13.42 4.04
C GLU A 50 -4.00 -14.71 4.02
N LEU A 51 -2.67 -14.60 4.14
CA LEU A 51 -1.80 -15.76 4.21
C LEU A 51 -1.91 -16.50 5.54
N ASP A 52 -2.24 -17.80 5.44
CA ASP A 52 -2.22 -18.76 6.53
C ASP A 52 -0.82 -19.40 6.65
N GLN A 53 -0.24 -19.36 7.85
CA GLN A 53 1.09 -19.91 8.15
C GLN A 53 1.12 -21.43 8.18
N ASP A 54 -0.04 -22.07 8.30
CA ASP A 54 -0.17 -23.53 8.37
C ASP A 54 -0.59 -24.12 7.00
N ASP A 55 -0.77 -23.27 5.98
CA ASP A 55 -1.00 -23.69 4.61
C ASP A 55 0.26 -24.37 4.02
N PRO A 56 0.15 -25.58 3.42
CA PRO A 56 1.26 -26.21 2.70
C PRO A 56 1.88 -25.35 1.60
N GLU A 57 1.12 -24.43 1.01
CA GLU A 57 1.60 -23.47 0.01
C GLU A 57 2.08 -22.13 0.62
N PHE A 58 2.04 -21.95 1.94
CA PHE A 58 2.42 -20.71 2.64
C PHE A 58 3.73 -20.12 2.10
N LYS A 59 4.76 -20.97 2.04
CA LYS A 59 6.10 -20.59 1.57
C LYS A 59 6.10 -19.99 0.16
N LYS A 60 5.39 -20.67 -0.75
CA LYS A 60 5.32 -20.28 -2.15
C LYS A 60 4.55 -18.97 -2.29
N LYS A 61 3.39 -18.87 -1.62
CA LYS A 61 2.56 -17.67 -1.64
C LYS A 61 3.30 -16.48 -1.03
N LEU A 62 3.92 -16.67 0.14
CA LEU A 62 4.74 -15.65 0.78
C LEU A 62 5.86 -15.16 -0.13
N LYS A 63 6.59 -16.06 -0.78
CA LYS A 63 7.62 -15.70 -1.74
C LYS A 63 7.05 -14.85 -2.88
N GLN A 64 5.90 -15.22 -3.44
CA GLN A 64 5.25 -14.46 -4.52
C GLN A 64 4.84 -13.05 -4.07
N GLU A 65 4.31 -12.91 -2.85
CA GLU A 65 3.92 -11.60 -2.32
C GLU A 65 5.12 -10.68 -2.11
N LEU A 66 6.25 -11.22 -1.63
CA LEU A 66 7.48 -10.45 -1.46
C LEU A 66 8.10 -10.04 -2.80
N GLU A 67 8.10 -10.94 -3.80
CA GLU A 67 8.58 -10.62 -5.15
C GLU A 67 7.73 -9.52 -5.78
N ALA A 68 6.40 -9.61 -5.68
CA ALA A 68 5.49 -8.59 -6.20
C ALA A 68 5.65 -7.23 -5.50
N PHE A 69 5.96 -7.24 -4.21
CA PHE A 69 6.27 -6.04 -3.46
C PHE A 69 7.60 -5.42 -3.90
N ASP A 70 8.65 -6.22 -4.01
CA ASP A 70 9.97 -5.76 -4.42
C ASP A 70 9.93 -5.15 -5.84
N GLU A 71 9.22 -5.77 -6.78
CA GLU A 71 8.95 -5.23 -8.12
C GLU A 71 8.21 -3.88 -8.04
N SER A 72 7.15 -3.80 -7.24
CA SER A 72 6.40 -2.54 -7.06
C SER A 72 7.28 -1.43 -6.46
N MET A 73 8.22 -1.79 -5.59
CA MET A 73 9.16 -0.83 -4.98
C MET A 73 10.22 -0.35 -5.97
N GLU A 74 10.65 -1.21 -6.89
CA GLU A 74 11.55 -0.84 -7.99
C GLU A 74 10.86 0.16 -8.94
N GLU A 75 9.63 -0.13 -9.37
CA GLU A 75 8.82 0.78 -10.20
C GLU A 75 8.59 2.14 -9.55
N LEU A 76 8.39 2.17 -8.22
CA LEU A 76 8.25 3.41 -7.46
C LEU A 76 9.56 4.19 -7.39
N GLY A 77 10.68 3.49 -7.22
CA GLY A 77 12.02 4.08 -7.24
C GLY A 77 12.33 4.76 -8.56
N GLU A 78 12.07 4.08 -9.68
CA GLU A 78 12.24 4.65 -11.03
C GLU A 78 11.37 5.90 -11.23
N GLN A 79 10.11 5.86 -10.82
CA GLN A 79 9.21 7.01 -10.91
C GLN A 79 9.67 8.19 -10.05
N LEU A 80 10.22 7.94 -8.85
CA LEU A 80 10.80 8.98 -8.00
C LEU A 80 12.01 9.63 -8.67
N GLU A 81 12.91 8.83 -9.25
CA GLU A 81 14.09 9.34 -9.96
C GLU A 81 13.71 10.17 -11.19
N GLU A 82 12.71 9.75 -11.96
CA GLU A 82 12.24 10.48 -13.14
C GLU A 82 11.53 11.80 -12.80
N THR A 83 10.73 11.81 -11.74
CA THR A 83 9.95 12.99 -11.33
C THR A 83 10.77 13.98 -10.50
N GLY A 84 11.86 13.53 -9.88
CA GLY A 84 12.65 14.32 -8.95
C GLY A 84 11.87 14.71 -7.68
N GLU A 85 10.78 14.01 -7.38
CA GLU A 85 9.95 14.24 -6.21
C GLU A 85 10.65 13.67 -4.95
N ASP A 86 10.82 14.52 -3.94
CA ASP A 86 11.25 14.07 -2.63
C ASP A 86 10.06 13.43 -1.90
N ALA A 87 10.05 12.10 -1.80
CA ALA A 87 9.08 11.42 -0.95
C ALA A 87 9.21 11.90 0.51
N ASN A 88 8.09 11.98 1.23
CA ASN A 88 8.08 12.33 2.66
C ASN A 88 9.11 11.46 3.42
N GLY A 89 9.97 12.08 4.23
CA GLY A 89 11.03 11.37 4.95
C GLY A 89 10.50 10.25 5.87
N GLU A 90 9.30 10.40 6.42
CA GLU A 90 8.63 9.35 7.20
C GLU A 90 8.24 8.15 6.32
N LEU A 91 7.67 8.40 5.14
CA LEU A 91 7.34 7.37 4.17
C LEU A 91 8.59 6.67 3.63
N GLN A 92 9.65 7.41 3.30
CA GLN A 92 10.92 6.81 2.87
C GLN A 92 11.49 5.88 3.95
N GLN A 93 11.44 6.28 5.22
CA GLN A 93 11.87 5.43 6.33
C GLN A 93 11.00 4.18 6.45
N ALA A 94 9.68 4.31 6.32
CA ALA A 94 8.74 3.20 6.30
C ALA A 94 9.06 2.21 5.16
N LEU A 95 9.18 2.70 3.93
CA LEU A 95 9.48 1.89 2.75
C LEU A 95 10.82 1.17 2.90
N ASN A 96 11.86 1.86 3.37
CA ASN A 96 13.18 1.25 3.63
C ASN A 96 13.11 0.17 4.70
N LYS A 97 12.34 0.39 5.78
CA LYS A 97 12.14 -0.61 6.85
C LYS A 97 11.42 -1.84 6.32
N ILE A 98 10.33 -1.66 5.56
CA ILE A 98 9.56 -2.77 4.99
C ILE A 98 10.40 -3.52 3.95
N ARG A 99 11.13 -2.82 3.08
CA ARG A 99 12.04 -3.43 2.11
C ARG A 99 13.13 -4.27 2.77
N GLY A 100 13.75 -3.76 3.84
CA GLY A 100 14.74 -4.53 4.60
C GLY A 100 14.15 -5.81 5.22
N LYS A 101 12.91 -5.74 5.70
CA LYS A 101 12.20 -6.92 6.23
C LYS A 101 11.82 -7.91 5.13
N SER A 102 11.37 -7.41 3.96
CA SER A 102 11.11 -8.23 2.77
C SER A 102 12.36 -9.02 2.36
N GLN A 103 13.50 -8.34 2.26
CA GLN A 103 14.78 -8.94 1.93
C GLN A 103 15.23 -9.99 2.96
N THR A 104 15.09 -9.68 4.25
CA THR A 104 15.38 -10.62 5.35
C THR A 104 14.53 -11.89 5.22
N LEU A 105 13.24 -11.74 4.92
CA LEU A 105 12.35 -12.87 4.68
C LEU A 105 12.78 -13.68 3.46
N HIS A 106 13.15 -13.01 2.37
CA HIS A 106 13.60 -13.64 1.13
C HIS A 106 14.82 -14.53 1.36
N GLU A 107 15.80 -14.03 2.11
CA GLU A 107 17.00 -14.78 2.47
C GLU A 107 16.66 -16.02 3.30
N LYS A 108 15.81 -15.86 4.32
CA LYS A 108 15.38 -16.98 5.17
C LYS A 108 14.55 -18.02 4.39
N LEU A 109 13.65 -17.58 3.51
CA LEU A 109 12.87 -18.45 2.62
C LEU A 109 13.77 -19.30 1.72
N LYS A 110 14.87 -18.72 1.23
CA LYS A 110 15.87 -19.44 0.42
C LYS A 110 16.55 -20.52 1.25
N VAL A 111 17.05 -20.17 2.44
CA VAL A 111 17.68 -21.12 3.38
C VAL A 111 16.73 -22.28 3.73
N TRP A 112 15.46 -21.97 4.02
CA TRP A 112 14.43 -22.98 4.28
C TRP A 112 14.09 -23.87 3.08
N THR A 113 14.41 -23.44 1.85
CA THR A 113 14.27 -24.27 0.64
C THR A 113 15.42 -25.23 0.47
N ASP A 114 16.61 -24.82 0.90
CA ASP A 114 17.85 -25.54 0.68
C ASP A 114 18.16 -26.54 1.82
N GLN A 115 17.50 -26.41 2.98
CA GLN A 115 17.68 -27.28 4.15
C GLN A 115 16.80 -28.54 4.13
N ALA A 116 17.26 -29.60 4.82
CA ALA A 116 16.53 -30.86 5.03
C ALA A 116 16.74 -31.38 6.47
N GLY A 117 15.72 -32.02 7.06
CA GLY A 117 15.78 -32.57 8.42
C GLY A 117 15.38 -31.56 9.51
N ASP A 118 15.87 -31.73 10.73
CA ASP A 118 15.46 -30.94 11.91
C ASP A 118 15.70 -29.42 11.75
N GLU A 119 16.72 -29.04 10.96
CA GLU A 119 17.01 -27.63 10.60
C GLU A 119 15.85 -26.95 9.83
N VAL A 120 14.98 -27.73 9.18
CA VAL A 120 13.82 -27.22 8.43
C VAL A 120 12.72 -26.73 9.36
N GLU A 121 12.57 -27.34 10.53
CA GLU A 121 11.54 -26.96 11.50
C GLU A 121 11.91 -25.63 12.17
N ASP A 122 13.17 -25.50 12.59
CA ASP A 122 13.71 -24.26 13.15
C ASP A 122 13.66 -23.10 12.13
N ALA A 123 14.08 -23.34 10.89
CA ALA A 123 14.00 -22.33 9.82
C ALA A 123 12.55 -21.93 9.49
N GLY A 124 11.62 -22.89 9.53
CA GLY A 124 10.20 -22.63 9.35
C GLY A 124 9.63 -21.72 10.44
N GLN A 125 10.02 -21.94 11.70
CA GLN A 125 9.60 -21.12 12.83
C GLN A 125 10.15 -19.69 12.74
N GLU A 126 11.44 -19.54 12.39
CA GLU A 126 12.04 -18.22 12.16
C GLU A 126 11.29 -17.43 11.08
N ILE A 127 10.93 -18.07 9.96
CA ILE A 127 10.16 -17.41 8.90
C ILE A 127 8.78 -16.98 9.38
N LYS A 128 8.09 -17.83 10.15
CA LYS A 128 6.78 -17.47 10.72
C LYS A 128 6.87 -16.26 11.64
N ASP A 129 7.97 -16.12 12.38
CA ASP A 129 8.16 -15.01 13.31
C ASP A 129 8.55 -13.72 12.60
N GLU A 130 9.46 -13.78 11.62
CA GLU A 130 9.80 -12.63 10.76
C GLU A 130 8.59 -12.15 9.95
N PHE A 131 7.75 -13.09 9.47
CA PHE A 131 6.52 -12.75 8.78
C PHE A 131 5.54 -11.98 9.67
N LYS A 132 5.40 -12.39 10.95
CA LYS A 132 4.57 -11.67 11.91
C LYS A 132 5.12 -10.27 12.17
N ASP A 133 6.43 -10.13 12.24
CA ASP A 133 7.10 -8.84 12.45
C ASP A 133 6.95 -7.90 11.24
N LEU A 134 6.98 -8.43 10.01
CA LEU A 134 6.63 -7.70 8.80
C LEU A 134 5.18 -7.22 8.84
N LYS A 135 4.22 -8.12 9.12
CA LYS A 135 2.79 -7.75 9.25
C LYS A 135 2.55 -6.68 10.30
N LYS A 136 3.21 -6.80 11.45
CA LYS A 136 3.13 -5.79 12.51
C LYS A 136 3.70 -4.46 12.03
N SER A 137 4.86 -4.50 11.36
CA SER A 137 5.49 -3.29 10.85
C SER A 137 4.64 -2.56 9.81
N LEU A 138 3.83 -3.27 9.03
CA LEU A 138 2.87 -2.67 8.10
C LEU A 138 1.67 -2.05 8.84
N LYS A 139 1.12 -2.75 9.83
CA LYS A 139 0.02 -2.23 10.66
C LYS A 139 0.37 -1.00 11.47
N ASP A 140 1.62 -0.89 11.89
CA ASP A 140 2.12 0.27 12.64
C ASP A 140 2.33 1.51 11.74
N LEU A 141 2.11 1.41 10.42
CA LEU A 141 2.18 2.53 9.47
C LEU A 141 0.84 3.24 9.25
N ASP A 142 -0.27 2.60 9.60
CA ASP A 142 -1.66 3.07 9.46
C ASP A 142 -2.14 3.80 10.73
#